data_AF-A0A7C8CX41-F1
#
_entry.id   AF-A0A7C8CX41-F1
#
_cell.length_a   1.000
_cell.length_b   1.000
_cell.length_c   1.000
_cell.angle_alpha   90.00
_cell.angle_beta   90.00
_cell.angle_gamma   90.00
#
_symmetry.space_group_name_H-M   'P 1'
#
loop_
_entity.id
_entity.type
_entity.pdbx_description
1 polymer ?
#
loop_
_entity_poly.entity_id
_entity_poly.type
_entity_poly.pdbx_seq_one_letter_code
_entity_poly.pdbx_strand_id
1 'polypeptide(L)' 'MSVFRSLLFAPGNHARKVEKSLTLDADVVILDLEDAVAVAEKICTREVVVKALTA' A
#
# COMPACT_ATOMS: atom_id res chain seq x y z
N MET A 1 19.95 11.97 -10.81
CA MET A 1 19.24 10.89 -10.08
C MET A 1 18.39 11.56 -9.03
N SER A 2 17.06 11.41 -9.05
CA SER A 2 16.23 11.87 -7.93
C SER A 2 16.48 10.96 -6.72
N VAL A 3 16.61 11.54 -5.53
CA VAL A 3 16.79 10.79 -4.29
C VAL A 3 15.43 10.68 -3.60
N PHE A 4 14.99 9.45 -3.30
CA PHE A 4 13.85 9.21 -2.43
C PHE A 4 14.32 9.17 -0.98
N ARG A 5 13.80 10.07 -0.14
CA ARG A 5 14.16 10.24 1.27
C ARG A 5 13.20 9.50 2.20
N SER A 6 11.97 9.23 1.74
CA SER A 6 10.94 8.53 2.51
C SER A 6 10.26 7.44 1.67
N LEU A 7 10.20 6.23 2.24
CA LEU A 7 9.52 5.07 1.68
C LEU A 7 8.50 4.58 2.72
N LEU A 8 7.22 4.81 2.45
CA LEU A 8 6.14 4.46 3.36
C LEU A 8 5.51 3.13 3.00
N PHE A 9 5.63 2.14 3.87
CA PHE A 9 4.95 0.85 3.74
C PHE A 9 3.54 0.93 4.37
N ALA A 10 2.52 0.49 3.63
CA ALA A 10 1.16 0.40 4.11
C ALA A 10 0.57 -0.99 3.78
N PRO A 11 -0.03 -1.70 4.75
CA PRO A 11 -0.64 -3.01 4.49
C PRO A 11 -1.81 -2.90 3.51
N GLY A 12 -1.75 -3.65 2.41
CA GLY A 12 -2.75 -3.60 1.34
C GLY A 12 -4.16 -4.02 1.78
N ASN A 13 -4.28 -4.85 2.83
CA ASN A 13 -5.56 -5.35 3.36
C ASN A 13 -6.31 -4.32 4.22
N HIS A 14 -5.72 -3.15 4.49
CA HIS A 14 -6.33 -2.08 5.27
C HIS A 14 -6.71 -0.89 4.39
N ALA A 15 -7.91 -0.92 3.79
CA ALA A 15 -8.39 0.12 2.87
C ALA A 15 -8.19 1.57 3.39
N ARG A 16 -8.54 1.85 4.65
CA ARG A 16 -8.31 3.19 5.25
C ARG A 16 -6.83 3.60 5.28
N LYS A 17 -5.92 2.66 5.53
CA LYS A 17 -4.47 2.93 5.53
C LYS A 17 -3.94 3.12 4.12
N VAL A 18 -4.41 2.33 3.16
CA VAL A 18 -4.11 2.49 1.73
C VAL A 18 -4.52 3.89 1.27
N GLU A 19 -5.79 4.26 1.43
CA GLU A 19 -6.33 5.58 1.07
C GLU A 19 -5.51 6.72 1.70
N LYS A 20 -5.29 6.66 3.01
CA LYS A 20 -4.51 7.68 3.71
C LYS A 20 -3.05 7.74 3.23
N SER A 21 -2.40 6.60 2.98
CA SER A 21 -0.99 6.57 2.61
C SER A 21 -0.72 7.30 1.29
N LEU A 22 -1.66 7.21 0.35
CA LEU A 22 -1.59 7.89 -0.95
C LEU A 22 -1.78 9.41 -0.86
N THR A 23 -2.22 9.96 0.28
CA THR A 23 -2.40 11.41 0.49
C THR A 23 -1.28 12.05 1.30
N LEU A 24 -0.30 11.28 1.78
CA LEU A 24 0.79 11.78 2.62
C LEU A 24 1.98 12.26 1.77
N ASP A 25 2.81 13.12 2.35
CA ASP A 25 4.01 13.68 1.71
C ASP A 25 5.21 12.70 1.72
N ALA A 26 4.96 11.44 1.38
CA ALA A 26 5.99 10.43 1.20
C ALA A 26 6.52 10.48 -0.23
N ASP A 27 7.85 10.39 -0.40
CA ASP A 27 8.43 10.37 -1.74
C ASP A 27 8.01 9.09 -2.51
N VAL A 28 7.82 7.97 -1.79
CA VAL A 28 7.27 6.71 -2.31
C VAL A 28 6.32 6.06 -1.31
N VAL A 29 5.22 5.49 -1.80
CA VAL A 29 4.29 4.64 -1.05
C VAL A 29 4.35 3.21 -1.59
N ILE A 30 4.46 2.23 -0.70
CA ILE A 30 4.52 0.80 -1.01
C ILE A 30 3.34 0.12 -0.34
N LEU A 31 2.38 -0.34 -1.16
CA LEU A 31 1.25 -1.12 -0.69
C LEU A 31 1.69 -2.59 -0.55
N ASP A 32 1.80 -3.05 0.69
CA ASP A 32 2.38 -4.34 1.02
C ASP A 32 1.37 -5.49 0.86
N LEU A 33 1.82 -6.56 0.20
CA LEU A 33 1.09 -7.82 0.00
C LEU A 33 1.77 -9.00 0.73
N GLU A 34 2.89 -8.74 1.40
CA GLU A 34 3.76 -9.75 1.98
C GLU A 34 3.64 -9.81 3.51
N ASP A 35 4.54 -9.15 4.24
CA ASP A 35 4.74 -9.37 5.67
C ASP A 35 3.64 -8.73 6.52
N ALA A 36 3.04 -7.64 6.05
CA ALA A 36 1.96 -6.96 6.75
C ALA A 36 0.56 -7.57 6.46
N VAL A 37 0.49 -8.67 5.70
CA VAL A 37 -0.76 -9.32 5.31
C VAL A 37 -0.78 -10.78 5.74
N ALA A 38 -1.79 -11.17 6.54
CA ALA A 38 -1.97 -12.56 6.94
C ALA A 38 -2.13 -13.47 5.71
N VAL A 39 -1.59 -14.70 5.77
CA VAL A 39 -1.63 -15.65 4.65
C VAL A 39 -3.03 -15.84 4.08
N ALA A 40 -4.04 -15.91 4.95
CA ALA A 40 -5.45 -16.08 4.57
C ALA A 40 -6.02 -14.88 3.77
N GLU A 41 -5.43 -13.70 3.92
CA GLU A 41 -5.90 -12.46 3.31
C GLU A 41 -5.13 -12.09 2.02
N LYS A 42 -4.03 -12.78 1.71
CA LYS A 42 -3.18 -12.42 0.55
C LYS A 42 -3.92 -12.41 -0.78
N ILE A 43 -4.87 -13.33 -0.97
CA ILE A 43 -5.64 -13.42 -2.23
C ILE A 43 -6.59 -12.23 -2.37
N CYS A 44 -7.46 -11.99 -1.38
CA CYS A 44 -8.45 -10.91 -1.44
C CYS A 44 -7.79 -9.52 -1.43
N THR A 45 -6.62 -9.38 -0.81
CA THR A 45 -5.89 -8.11 -0.73
C THR A 45 -5.47 -7.59 -2.12
N ARG A 46 -5.20 -8.47 -3.08
CA ARG A 46 -4.79 -8.07 -4.44
C ARG A 46 -5.84 -7.18 -5.11
N GLU A 47 -7.11 -7.54 -4.99
CA GLU A 47 -8.22 -6.78 -5.57
C GLU A 47 -8.36 -5.40 -4.90
N VAL A 48 -8.12 -5.32 -3.58
CA VAL A 48 -8.14 -4.06 -2.83
C VAL A 48 -7.05 -3.12 -3.33
N VAL A 49 -5.82 -3.61 -3.51
CA VAL A 49 -4.70 -2.82 -4.02
C VAL A 49 -4.93 -2.36 -5.46
N VAL A 50 -5.41 -3.25 -6.34
CA VAL A 50 -5.75 -2.88 -7.72
C VAL A 50 -6.79 -1.76 -7.74
N LYS A 51 -7.88 -1.92 -7.00
CA LYS A 51 -8.94 -0.90 -6.91
C LYS A 51 -8.40 0.45 -6.44
N ALA A 52 -7.48 0.45 -5.46
CA ALA A 52 -6.90 1.68 -4.93
C ALA A 52 -5.98 2.41 -5.93
N LEU A 53 -5.32 1.67 -6.84
CA LEU A 53 -4.40 2.24 -7.83
C LEU A 53 -5.07 2.64 -9.16
N THR A 54 -6.27 2.13 -9.42
CA THR A 54 -7.03 2.42 -10.65
C THR A 54 -8.18 3.41 -10.45
N ALA A 55 -8.40 3.88 -9.22
CA ALA A 55 -9.38 4.91 -8.88
C ALA A 55 -8.84 6.30 -9.25
#